data_AF-A0A4U1CQN9-F1
#
_entry.id   AF-A0A4U1CQN9-F1
#
_cell.length_a   1.000
_cell.length_b   1.000
_cell.length_c   1.000
_cell.angle_alpha   90.00
_cell.angle_beta   90.00
_cell.angle_gamma   90.00
#
_symmetry.space_group_name_H-M   'P 1'
#
loop_
_entity.id
_entity.type
_entity.pdbx_description
1 polymer ?
#
loop_
_entity_poly.entity_id
_entity_poly.type
_entity_poly.pdbx_seq_one_letter_code
_entity_poly.pdbx_strand_id
1 'polypeptide(L)'
;MRNYSSKFLRNFIKGNILSFYIILFVLVTLSSGCASFSNKRIRHSVKKLTPDNLSELTGTYSFSPDFSYDKRGNPEKITSGIEKDYFYQYVSKKEIKIDSGDRYFIALTHLKRDSIAISIKKGNLTIDSLILLGRLQSRGLLKIGKMEVKTHGIPYLLGGTQSKKTRIGLAKDGGLILNHAVDGSGAFLLFIWAGRGYDLAYHFKRVN
;
A
#
# COMPACT_ATOMS: atom_id res chain seq x y z
N MET A 1 15.82 -41.69 52.98
CA MET A 1 16.35 -41.15 51.71
C MET A 1 15.20 -40.49 50.95
N ARG A 2 15.26 -39.16 50.76
CA ARG A 2 14.11 -38.33 50.35
C ARG A 2 13.96 -38.20 48.83
N ASN A 3 12.70 -38.28 48.40
CA ASN A 3 12.11 -37.98 47.08
C ASN A 3 12.39 -36.53 46.57
N TYR A 4 13.65 -36.15 46.35
CA TYR A 4 13.99 -34.81 45.81
C TYR A 4 14.11 -34.76 44.28
N SER A 5 14.33 -35.89 43.61
CA SER A 5 14.63 -35.92 42.16
C SER A 5 13.42 -35.59 41.27
N SER A 6 12.20 -36.02 41.63
CA SER A 6 11.04 -35.90 40.73
C SER A 6 10.39 -34.50 40.69
N LYS A 7 10.62 -33.67 41.72
CA LYS A 7 10.14 -32.27 41.76
C LYS A 7 11.04 -31.34 40.93
N PHE A 8 12.35 -31.59 40.91
CA PHE A 8 13.31 -30.79 40.16
C PHE A 8 13.11 -30.94 38.64
N LEU A 9 12.98 -32.18 38.15
CA LEU A 9 12.70 -32.47 36.73
C LEU A 9 11.36 -31.87 36.25
N ARG A 10 10.29 -31.92 37.05
CA ARG A 10 9.01 -31.30 36.68
C ARG A 10 9.09 -29.78 36.56
N ASN A 11 9.84 -29.11 37.44
CA ASN A 11 10.02 -27.66 37.39
C ASN A 11 10.93 -27.24 36.22
N PHE A 12 11.96 -28.05 35.90
CA PHE A 12 12.84 -27.82 34.76
C PHE A 12 12.11 -27.96 33.41
N ILE A 13 11.28 -29.00 33.26
CA ILE A 13 10.48 -29.23 32.05
C ILE A 13 9.39 -28.16 31.89
N LYS A 14 8.71 -27.75 32.99
CA LYS A 14 7.71 -26.68 32.96
C LYS A 14 8.30 -25.31 32.61
N GLY A 15 9.51 -25.00 33.07
CA GLY A 15 10.23 -23.76 32.72
C GLY A 15 10.58 -23.69 31.24
N ASN A 16 11.03 -24.80 30.65
CA ASN A 16 11.37 -24.88 29.22
C ASN A 16 10.13 -24.78 28.31
N ILE A 17 9.00 -25.37 28.73
CA ILE A 17 7.73 -25.26 28.01
C ILE A 17 7.21 -23.81 28.04
N LEU A 18 7.28 -23.14 29.20
CA LEU A 18 6.85 -21.75 29.34
C LEU A 18 7.71 -20.79 28.49
N SER A 19 9.04 -20.95 28.50
CA SER A 19 9.94 -20.18 27.63
C SER A 19 9.67 -20.41 26.14
N PHE A 20 9.35 -21.65 25.74
CA PHE A 20 8.99 -21.95 24.35
C PHE A 20 7.72 -21.21 23.91
N TYR A 21 6.68 -21.18 24.76
CA TYR A 21 5.45 -20.42 24.47
C TYR A 21 5.68 -18.91 24.40
N ILE A 22 6.57 -18.37 25.24
CA ILE A 22 6.94 -16.95 25.20
C ILE A 22 7.66 -16.62 23.88
N ILE A 23 8.61 -17.45 23.45
CA ILE A 23 9.33 -17.28 22.18
C ILE A 23 8.36 -17.37 21.00
N LEU A 24 7.43 -18.33 21.01
CA LEU A 24 6.43 -18.51 19.97
C LEU A 24 5.47 -17.30 19.90
N PHE A 25 5.02 -16.79 21.06
CA PHE A 25 4.16 -15.61 21.14
C PHE A 25 4.87 -14.35 20.61
N VAL A 26 6.15 -14.18 20.92
CA VAL A 26 6.98 -13.10 20.36
C VAL A 26 7.13 -13.25 18.85
N LEU A 27 7.39 -14.45 18.33
CA LEU A 27 7.49 -14.68 16.87
C LEU A 27 6.18 -14.35 16.14
N VAL A 28 5.03 -14.68 16.73
CA VAL A 28 3.71 -14.41 16.13
C VAL A 28 3.43 -12.91 16.09
N THR A 29 3.72 -12.17 17.16
CA THR A 29 3.46 -10.71 17.22
C THR A 29 4.39 -9.90 16.30
N LEU A 30 5.58 -10.41 15.99
CA LEU A 30 6.50 -9.76 15.04
C LEU A 30 6.03 -9.84 13.57
N SER A 31 5.09 -10.73 13.25
CA SER A 31 4.59 -10.92 11.88
C SER A 31 3.45 -9.96 11.46
N SER A 32 2.95 -9.11 12.36
CA SER A 32 1.79 -8.23 12.10
C SER A 32 2.11 -6.86 11.50
N GLY A 33 3.35 -6.63 11.02
CA GLY A 33 3.76 -5.41 10.31
C GLY A 33 3.08 -5.29 8.94
N CYS A 34 1.81 -4.88 8.94
CA CYS A 34 0.97 -4.91 7.77
C CYS A 34 0.39 -3.52 7.55
N ALA A 35 0.96 -2.74 6.61
CA ALA A 35 0.38 -1.47 6.19
C ALA A 35 -1.12 -1.63 5.93
N SER A 36 -1.93 -0.92 6.70
CA SER A 36 -3.39 -0.97 6.61
C SER A 36 -3.88 0.25 5.86
N PHE A 37 -4.75 0.02 4.87
CA PHE A 37 -5.38 1.12 4.15
C PHE A 37 -6.52 1.72 4.99
N SER A 38 -6.57 3.05 5.12
CA SER A 38 -7.77 3.70 5.63
C SER A 38 -8.79 3.83 4.53
N ASN A 39 -9.92 3.13 4.69
CA ASN A 39 -11.04 3.29 3.77
C ASN A 39 -11.83 4.59 3.98
N LYS A 40 -11.60 5.30 5.10
CA LYS A 40 -12.34 6.53 5.41
C LYS A 40 -12.11 7.61 4.34
N ARG A 41 -10.89 7.69 3.80
CA ARG A 41 -10.50 8.73 2.82
C ARG A 41 -11.26 8.69 1.50
N ILE A 42 -11.74 7.52 1.08
CA ILE A 42 -12.34 7.36 -0.26
C ILE A 42 -13.75 6.76 -0.22
N ARG A 43 -14.30 6.55 0.99
CA ARG A 43 -15.56 5.82 1.20
C ARG A 43 -16.73 6.43 0.42
N HIS A 44 -16.80 7.75 0.35
CA HIS A 44 -17.92 8.46 -0.25
C HIS A 44 -17.75 8.70 -1.75
N SER A 45 -16.52 8.57 -2.25
CA SER A 45 -16.13 8.94 -3.62
C SER A 45 -15.92 7.74 -4.53
N VAL A 46 -15.67 6.55 -3.96
CA VAL A 46 -15.40 5.33 -4.73
C VAL A 46 -16.68 4.70 -5.31
N LYS A 47 -16.62 4.30 -6.57
CA LYS A 47 -17.55 3.36 -7.21
C LYS A 47 -17.03 1.94 -6.95
N LYS A 48 -17.88 1.07 -6.40
CA LYS A 48 -17.48 -0.29 -6.04
C LYS A 48 -17.20 -1.12 -7.29
N LEU A 49 -15.94 -1.52 -7.48
CA LEU A 49 -15.56 -2.48 -8.51
C LEU A 49 -15.92 -3.91 -8.09
N THR A 50 -16.29 -4.70 -9.09
CA THR A 50 -16.67 -6.11 -9.07
C THR A 50 -15.95 -6.79 -10.22
N PRO A 51 -15.86 -8.13 -10.25
CA PRO A 51 -15.27 -8.83 -11.40
C PRO A 51 -15.96 -8.46 -12.73
N ASP A 52 -17.26 -8.17 -12.70
CA ASP A 52 -18.06 -7.93 -13.91
C ASP A 52 -17.90 -6.52 -14.49
N ASN A 53 -17.51 -5.55 -13.66
CA ASN A 53 -17.30 -4.15 -14.08
C ASN A 53 -15.86 -3.68 -13.90
N LEU A 54 -14.91 -4.59 -13.69
CA LEU A 54 -13.50 -4.21 -13.52
C LEU A 54 -12.91 -3.54 -14.77
N SER A 55 -13.44 -3.88 -15.95
CA SER A 55 -13.09 -3.25 -17.22
C SER A 55 -13.39 -1.75 -17.26
N GLU A 56 -14.28 -1.23 -16.42
CA GLU A 56 -14.58 0.21 -16.33
C GLU A 56 -13.38 1.05 -15.88
N LEU A 57 -12.37 0.45 -15.25
CA LEU A 57 -11.09 1.11 -14.97
C LEU A 57 -10.33 1.51 -16.25
N THR A 58 -10.64 0.88 -17.38
CA THR A 58 -10.02 1.18 -18.68
C THR A 58 -10.40 2.59 -19.10
N GLY A 59 -9.38 3.41 -19.36
CA GLY A 59 -9.57 4.81 -19.71
C GLY A 59 -8.26 5.57 -19.77
N THR A 60 -8.36 6.83 -20.21
CA THR A 60 -7.23 7.77 -20.18
C THR A 60 -7.49 8.82 -19.11
N TYR A 61 -6.52 9.00 -18.21
CA TYR A 61 -6.60 9.88 -17.06
C TYR A 61 -5.53 10.96 -17.12
N SER A 62 -5.77 12.06 -16.42
CA SER A 62 -4.79 13.11 -16.21
C SER A 62 -3.53 12.53 -15.58
N PHE A 63 -2.36 13.04 -15.97
CA PHE A 63 -1.10 12.60 -15.39
C PHE A 63 -0.89 13.11 -13.97
N SER A 64 -1.23 14.38 -13.74
CA SER A 64 -1.26 14.96 -12.41
C SER A 64 -2.64 14.77 -11.77
N PRO A 65 -2.70 14.56 -10.45
CA PRO A 65 -3.95 14.56 -9.73
C PRO A 65 -4.57 15.96 -9.68
N ASP A 66 -5.89 16.05 -9.74
CA ASP A 66 -6.64 17.31 -9.63
C ASP A 66 -6.95 17.66 -8.16
N PHE A 67 -7.09 16.67 -7.29
CA PHE A 67 -7.15 16.85 -5.83
C PHE A 67 -6.72 15.59 -5.06
N SER A 68 -6.55 15.76 -3.75
CA SER A 68 -6.31 14.66 -2.81
C SER A 68 -7.51 14.51 -1.86
N TYR A 69 -7.60 13.37 -1.17
CA TYR A 69 -8.61 13.17 -0.13
C TYR A 69 -8.00 13.29 1.26
N ASP A 70 -8.57 14.16 2.09
CA ASP A 70 -8.19 14.32 3.49
C ASP A 70 -8.51 13.05 4.31
N LYS A 71 -8.19 13.05 5.61
CA LYS A 71 -8.43 11.88 6.50
C LYS A 71 -9.93 11.55 6.67
N ARG A 72 -10.81 12.51 6.40
CA ARG A 72 -12.28 12.42 6.51
C ARG A 72 -12.94 12.07 5.17
N GLY A 73 -12.18 12.12 4.09
CA GLY A 73 -12.59 11.84 2.72
C GLY A 73 -13.10 13.05 1.94
N ASN A 74 -12.83 14.26 2.41
CA ASN A 74 -13.14 15.48 1.66
C ASN A 74 -12.04 15.76 0.62
N PRO A 75 -12.40 16.29 -0.56
CA PRO A 75 -11.43 16.81 -1.52
C PRO A 75 -10.61 17.96 -0.91
N GLU A 76 -9.30 17.91 -1.10
CA GLU A 76 -8.34 18.92 -0.66
C GLU A 76 -7.43 19.30 -1.84
N LYS A 77 -7.24 20.61 -2.04
CA LYS A 77 -6.35 21.12 -3.09
C LYS A 77 -4.92 20.66 -2.83
N ILE A 78 -4.24 20.27 -3.91
CA ILE A 78 -2.83 19.90 -3.85
C ILE A 78 -2.01 21.18 -3.93
N THR A 79 -1.38 21.56 -2.81
CA THR A 79 -0.62 22.81 -2.66
C THR A 79 0.79 22.76 -3.26
N SER A 80 1.23 21.63 -3.81
CA SER A 80 2.55 21.55 -4.46
C SER A 80 2.45 21.93 -5.95
N GLY A 81 2.98 23.10 -6.32
CA GLY A 81 3.04 23.62 -7.69
C GLY A 81 4.00 22.88 -8.64
N ILE A 82 4.31 21.61 -8.37
CA ILE A 82 5.06 20.73 -9.27
C ILE A 82 4.08 19.66 -9.74
N GLU A 83 3.90 19.53 -11.06
CA GLU A 83 3.26 18.38 -11.69
C GLU A 83 4.02 17.12 -11.30
N LYS A 84 3.60 16.50 -10.20
CA LYS A 84 4.25 15.31 -9.66
C LYS A 84 3.52 14.07 -10.15
N ASP A 85 4.31 13.16 -10.70
CA ASP A 85 3.88 11.82 -11.11
C ASP A 85 3.68 10.89 -9.91
N TYR A 86 2.72 11.24 -9.04
CA TYR A 86 2.39 10.42 -7.88
C TYR A 86 1.93 9.03 -8.31
N PHE A 87 1.23 8.93 -9.45
CA PHE A 87 0.73 7.65 -9.93
C PHE A 87 1.85 6.70 -10.31
N TYR A 88 2.67 7.07 -11.29
CA TYR A 88 3.70 6.18 -11.78
C TYR A 88 4.74 5.91 -10.69
N GLN A 89 5.15 6.92 -9.92
CA GLN A 89 6.11 6.73 -8.83
C GLN A 89 5.64 5.67 -7.83
N TYR A 90 4.35 5.66 -7.45
CA TYR A 90 3.84 4.68 -6.49
C TYR A 90 3.61 3.29 -7.09
N VAL A 91 3.37 3.23 -8.39
CA VAL A 91 3.02 2.00 -9.11
C VAL A 91 4.26 1.28 -9.66
N SER A 92 5.16 2.03 -10.29
CA SER A 92 6.38 1.52 -10.96
C SER A 92 7.63 1.62 -10.08
N LYS A 93 7.63 2.51 -9.08
CA LYS A 93 8.81 2.87 -8.27
C LYS A 93 9.94 3.53 -9.07
N LYS A 94 9.62 4.00 -10.27
CA LYS A 94 10.52 4.76 -11.13
C LYS A 94 10.05 6.20 -11.18
N GLU A 95 11.01 7.10 -11.38
CA GLU A 95 10.73 8.48 -11.72
C GLU A 95 10.86 8.63 -13.23
N ILE A 96 9.89 9.29 -13.85
CA ILE A 96 9.96 9.68 -15.26
C ILE A 96 10.37 11.15 -15.27
N LYS A 97 11.29 11.51 -16.18
CA LYS A 97 11.62 12.90 -16.44
C LYS A 97 10.48 13.53 -17.22
N ILE A 98 9.88 14.58 -16.64
CA ILE A 98 8.73 15.27 -17.20
C ILE A 98 9.18 16.63 -17.72
N ASP A 99 8.99 16.82 -19.02
CA ASP A 99 9.20 18.10 -19.68
C ASP A 99 7.96 18.99 -19.47
N SER A 100 8.13 20.18 -18.88
CA SER A 100 7.02 21.07 -18.46
C SER A 100 6.16 21.63 -19.61
N GLY A 101 6.60 21.52 -20.86
CA GLY A 101 5.85 21.95 -22.03
C GLY A 101 4.91 20.88 -22.61
N ASP A 102 5.03 19.64 -22.17
CA ASP A 102 4.33 18.51 -22.76
C ASP A 102 3.13 18.05 -21.95
N ARG A 103 2.13 17.50 -22.64
CA ARG A 103 0.96 16.91 -22.00
C ARG A 103 1.14 15.41 -21.83
N TYR A 104 1.13 14.98 -20.58
CA TYR A 104 1.21 13.59 -20.20
C TYR A 104 -0.15 13.03 -19.80
N PHE A 105 -0.34 11.73 -20.01
CA PHE A 105 -1.55 11.00 -19.63
C PHE A 105 -1.23 9.62 -19.08
N ILE A 106 -2.10 9.13 -18.20
CA ILE A 106 -2.09 7.75 -17.72
C ILE A 106 -3.13 6.97 -18.52
N ALA A 107 -2.69 6.02 -19.34
CA ALA A 107 -3.57 5.08 -20.01
C ALA A 107 -3.62 3.78 -19.21
N LEU A 108 -4.82 3.40 -18.79
CA LEU A 108 -5.10 2.17 -18.04
C LEU A 108 -5.90 1.24 -18.94
N THR A 109 -5.49 -0.03 -18.99
CA THR A 109 -6.21 -1.07 -19.74
C THR A 109 -6.34 -2.31 -18.88
N HIS A 110 -7.57 -2.71 -18.62
CA HIS A 110 -7.84 -4.01 -18.02
C HIS A 110 -7.57 -5.12 -19.05
N LEU A 111 -6.69 -6.06 -18.73
CA LEU A 111 -6.29 -7.13 -19.64
C LEU A 111 -7.05 -8.43 -19.34
N LYS A 112 -6.95 -8.91 -18.10
CA LYS A 112 -7.62 -10.11 -17.58
C LYS A 112 -8.00 -9.85 -16.12
N ARG A 113 -8.80 -10.75 -15.53
CA ARG A 113 -9.43 -10.64 -14.19
C ARG A 113 -8.55 -10.00 -13.12
N ASP A 114 -7.26 -10.30 -13.14
CA ASP A 114 -6.29 -9.87 -12.13
C ASP A 114 -5.09 -9.10 -12.74
N SER A 115 -5.20 -8.55 -13.95
CA SER A 115 -4.09 -7.83 -14.58
C SER A 115 -4.50 -6.56 -15.30
N ILE A 116 -3.66 -5.55 -15.13
CA ILE A 116 -3.85 -4.21 -15.68
C ILE A 116 -2.56 -3.75 -16.33
N ALA A 117 -2.67 -3.28 -17.58
CA ALA A 117 -1.62 -2.53 -18.25
C ALA A 117 -1.75 -1.04 -17.91
N ILE A 118 -0.61 -0.42 -17.63
CA ILE A 118 -0.47 0.99 -17.34
C ILE A 118 0.58 1.54 -18.30
N SER A 119 0.21 2.57 -19.05
CA SER A 119 1.12 3.25 -19.96
C SER A 119 1.12 4.74 -19.69
N ILE A 120 2.30 5.34 -19.65
CA ILE A 120 2.46 6.79 -19.61
C ILE A 120 2.60 7.28 -21.04
N LYS A 121 1.70 8.19 -21.44
CA LYS A 121 1.66 8.73 -22.79
C LYS A 121 2.07 10.20 -22.79
N LYS A 122 2.84 10.61 -23.79
CA LYS A 122 3.12 12.01 -24.15
C LYS A 122 2.49 12.26 -25.52
N GLY A 123 1.33 12.91 -25.53
CA GLY A 123 0.45 12.92 -26.71
C GLY A 123 0.09 11.48 -27.16
N ASN A 124 0.47 11.11 -28.38
CA ASN A 124 0.23 9.77 -28.94
C ASN A 124 1.36 8.77 -28.68
N LEU A 125 2.50 9.22 -28.14
CA LEU A 125 3.66 8.38 -27.90
C LEU A 125 3.57 7.73 -26.53
N THR A 126 3.87 6.43 -26.44
CA THR A 126 4.02 5.73 -25.16
C THR A 126 5.46 5.87 -24.69
N ILE A 127 5.66 6.53 -23.57
CA ILE A 127 6.98 6.83 -22.99
C ILE A 127 7.46 5.69 -22.10
N ASP A 128 6.54 5.11 -21.33
CA ASP A 128 6.82 3.91 -20.52
C ASP A 128 5.53 3.09 -20.36
N SER A 129 5.68 1.81 -20.08
CA SER A 129 4.55 0.93 -19.81
C SER A 129 4.95 -0.23 -18.90
N LEU A 130 3.97 -0.71 -18.14
CA LEU A 130 4.13 -1.87 -17.28
C LEU A 130 2.81 -2.59 -17.13
N ILE A 131 2.89 -3.88 -16.82
CA ILE A 131 1.74 -4.72 -16.51
C ILE A 131 1.84 -5.10 -15.04
N LEU A 132 0.78 -4.84 -14.28
CA LEU A 132 0.68 -5.27 -12.88
C LEU A 132 -0.39 -6.32 -12.70
N LEU A 133 -0.05 -7.26 -11.82
CA LEU A 133 -1.05 -8.10 -11.19
C LEU A 133 -1.80 -7.29 -10.12
N GLY A 134 -3.10 -7.46 -10.09
CA GLY A 134 -4.02 -6.84 -9.15
C GLY A 134 -4.89 -7.88 -8.45
N ARG A 135 -5.30 -7.58 -7.22
CA ARG A 135 -6.28 -8.36 -6.48
C ARG A 135 -7.45 -7.48 -6.10
N LEU A 136 -8.64 -7.83 -6.56
CA LEU A 136 -9.85 -7.11 -6.21
C LEU A 136 -10.15 -7.31 -4.71
N GLN A 137 -10.28 -6.21 -3.99
CA GLN A 137 -10.61 -6.19 -2.57
C GLN A 137 -12.13 -6.16 -2.39
N SER A 138 -12.64 -6.70 -1.27
CA SER A 138 -14.08 -6.72 -0.94
C SER A 138 -14.75 -5.34 -0.96
N ARG A 139 -13.95 -4.28 -0.82
CA ARG A 139 -14.38 -2.87 -0.83
C ARG A 139 -14.39 -2.23 -2.22
N GLY A 140 -14.20 -3.01 -3.28
CA GLY A 140 -14.30 -2.55 -4.67
C GLY A 140 -13.11 -1.73 -5.16
N LEU A 141 -11.92 -2.02 -4.64
CA LEU A 141 -10.65 -1.43 -5.05
C LEU A 141 -9.70 -2.54 -5.50
N LEU A 142 -8.89 -2.27 -6.50
CA LEU A 142 -7.90 -3.22 -6.99
C LEU A 142 -6.55 -2.94 -6.32
N LYS A 143 -6.11 -3.82 -5.44
CA LYS A 143 -4.76 -3.75 -4.88
C LYS A 143 -3.77 -4.20 -5.95
N ILE A 144 -2.85 -3.33 -6.36
CA ILE A 144 -1.92 -3.59 -7.47
C ILE A 144 -0.49 -3.73 -6.97
N GLY A 145 0.28 -4.55 -7.69
CA GLY A 145 1.68 -4.81 -7.38
C GLY A 145 1.90 -5.63 -6.10
N LYS A 146 3.17 -5.92 -5.82
CA LYS A 146 3.57 -6.61 -4.59
C LYS A 146 3.71 -5.62 -3.44
N MET A 147 3.35 -6.07 -2.24
CA MET A 147 3.69 -5.34 -1.01
C MET A 147 5.21 -5.26 -0.90
N GLU A 148 5.73 -4.06 -0.66
CA GLU A 148 7.15 -3.87 -0.37
C GLU A 148 7.33 -3.85 1.14
N VAL A 149 8.31 -4.60 1.64
CA VAL A 149 8.75 -4.55 3.03
C VAL A 149 10.25 -4.29 3.03
N LYS A 150 10.67 -3.23 3.71
CA LYS A 150 12.06 -2.88 3.92
C LYS A 150 12.37 -3.02 5.39
N THR A 151 13.40 -3.77 5.71
CA THR A 151 13.87 -3.98 7.07
C THR A 151 15.24 -3.34 7.21
N HIS A 152 15.45 -2.60 8.30
CA HIS A 152 16.74 -2.00 8.63
C HIS A 152 17.13 -2.42 10.04
N GLY A 153 18.39 -2.82 10.24
CA GLY A 153 18.88 -3.35 11.51
C GLY A 153 18.16 -4.64 11.93
N ILE A 154 18.11 -4.89 13.23
CA ILE A 154 17.32 -5.99 13.81
C ILE A 154 15.99 -5.40 14.27
N PRO A 155 14.85 -5.73 13.62
CA PRO A 155 13.54 -5.22 14.00
C PRO A 155 13.31 -5.28 15.51
N TYR A 156 12.85 -4.17 16.06
CA TYR A 156 12.47 -4.02 17.47
C TYR A 156 13.60 -4.14 18.51
N LEU A 157 14.84 -4.47 18.09
CA LEU A 157 16.03 -4.38 18.94
C LEU A 157 16.84 -3.12 18.62
N LEU A 158 17.27 -2.99 17.36
CA LEU A 158 18.10 -1.89 16.86
C LEU A 158 17.70 -1.58 15.42
N GLY A 159 16.40 -1.43 15.19
CA GLY A 159 15.88 -1.42 13.83
C GLY A 159 14.37 -1.39 13.71
N GLY A 160 13.92 -1.41 12.46
CA GLY A 160 12.51 -1.32 12.12
C GLY A 160 12.19 -1.85 10.75
N THR A 161 10.90 -1.97 10.50
CA THR A 161 10.31 -2.43 9.25
C THR A 161 9.42 -1.34 8.68
N GLN A 162 9.52 -1.10 7.38
CA GLN A 162 8.62 -0.25 6.62
C GLN A 162 7.92 -1.07 5.55
N SER A 163 6.59 -1.02 5.52
CA SER A 163 5.79 -1.67 4.50
C SER A 163 5.05 -0.63 3.64
N LYS A 164 4.95 -0.89 2.33
CA LYS A 164 4.24 -0.05 1.37
C LYS A 164 3.26 -0.87 0.54
N LYS A 165 2.08 -0.32 0.28
CA LYS A 165 1.05 -0.95 -0.57
C LYS A 165 0.31 0.11 -1.38
N THR A 166 -0.14 -0.29 -2.56
CA THR A 166 -0.92 0.57 -3.45
C THR A 166 -2.16 -0.15 -3.95
N ARG A 167 -3.24 0.61 -4.09
CA ARG A 167 -4.48 0.16 -4.72
C ARG A 167 -5.05 1.29 -5.55
N ILE A 168 -5.79 0.91 -6.58
CA ILE A 168 -6.50 1.82 -7.45
C ILE A 168 -7.98 1.51 -7.46
N GLY A 169 -8.80 2.48 -7.85
CA GLY A 169 -10.24 2.31 -7.98
C GLY A 169 -10.83 3.34 -8.92
N LEU A 170 -12.13 3.18 -9.18
CA LEU A 170 -12.90 4.11 -9.97
C LEU A 170 -13.67 5.04 -9.03
N ALA A 171 -13.60 6.34 -9.28
CA ALA A 171 -14.44 7.33 -8.61
C ALA A 171 -15.85 7.33 -9.22
N LYS A 172 -16.83 7.84 -8.48
CA LYS A 172 -18.23 7.92 -8.93
C LYS A 172 -18.43 8.80 -10.16
N ASP A 173 -17.56 9.80 -10.36
CA ASP A 173 -17.50 10.66 -11.53
C ASP A 173 -16.73 10.04 -12.71
N GLY A 174 -16.26 8.79 -12.56
CA GLY A 174 -15.48 8.08 -13.57
C GLY A 174 -13.98 8.39 -13.54
N GLY A 175 -13.50 9.22 -12.62
CA GLY A 175 -12.06 9.45 -12.42
C GLY A 175 -11.35 8.27 -11.77
N LEU A 176 -10.03 8.31 -11.78
CA LEU A 176 -9.17 7.28 -11.19
C LEU A 176 -8.79 7.67 -9.76
N ILE A 177 -8.99 6.75 -8.84
CA ILE A 177 -8.52 6.87 -7.46
C ILE A 177 -7.22 6.09 -7.33
N LEU A 178 -6.17 6.74 -6.83
CA LEU A 178 -4.96 6.10 -6.36
C LEU A 178 -4.90 6.19 -4.84
N ASN A 179 -4.63 5.07 -4.17
CA ASN A 179 -4.45 5.06 -2.73
C ASN A 179 -3.16 4.33 -2.35
N HIS A 180 -2.25 5.04 -1.69
CA HIS A 180 -0.93 4.58 -1.28
C HIS A 180 -0.81 4.62 0.24
N ALA A 181 -0.53 3.47 0.85
CA ALA A 181 -0.36 3.34 2.29
C ALA A 181 1.08 2.91 2.61
N VAL A 182 1.65 3.60 3.59
CA VAL A 182 2.96 3.33 4.16
C VAL A 182 2.80 3.15 5.66
N ASP A 183 3.42 2.10 6.19
CA ASP A 183 3.43 1.83 7.62
C ASP A 183 4.85 1.48 8.04
N GLY A 184 5.39 2.22 8.99
CA GLY A 184 6.70 2.00 9.58
C GLY A 184 6.55 1.69 11.06
N SER A 185 7.17 0.60 11.49
CA SER A 185 7.31 0.22 12.89
C SER A 185 8.77 -0.04 13.22
N GLY A 186 9.15 0.22 14.45
CA GLY A 186 10.47 -0.08 14.97
C GLY A 186 10.50 0.08 16.47
N ALA A 187 11.50 -0.51 17.09
CA ALA A 187 11.78 -0.25 18.49
C ALA A 187 13.28 -0.27 18.77
N PHE A 188 13.68 0.48 19.78
CA PHE A 188 14.98 0.36 20.42
C PHE A 188 14.81 -0.50 21.68
N LEU A 189 15.44 -1.68 21.67
CA LEU A 189 15.44 -2.66 22.74
C LEU A 189 14.05 -3.00 23.29
N LEU A 190 13.00 -3.02 22.44
CA LEU A 190 11.59 -3.23 22.83
C LEU A 190 10.98 -2.17 23.77
N PHE A 191 11.77 -1.21 24.28
CA PHE A 191 11.30 -0.22 25.25
C PHE A 191 10.81 1.07 24.57
N ILE A 192 11.47 1.49 23.49
CA ILE A 192 11.12 2.73 22.79
C ILE A 192 10.52 2.38 21.45
N TRP A 193 9.20 2.41 21.37
CA TRP A 193 8.44 2.16 20.14
C TRP A 193 8.40 3.43 19.30
N ALA A 194 8.89 3.34 18.07
CA ALA A 194 8.84 4.43 17.10
C ALA A 194 8.14 3.91 15.84
N GLY A 195 6.93 4.41 15.59
CA GLY A 195 6.15 4.07 14.41
C GLY A 195 5.62 5.32 13.72
N ARG A 196 5.65 5.32 12.39
CA ARG A 196 4.99 6.34 11.56
C ARG A 196 4.35 5.66 10.37
N GLY A 197 3.05 5.88 10.22
CA GLY A 197 2.30 5.46 9.04
C GLY A 197 1.60 6.65 8.41
N TYR A 198 1.46 6.60 7.09
CA TYR A 198 0.61 7.52 6.36
C TYR A 198 -0.17 6.78 5.29
N ASP A 199 -1.32 7.35 4.96
CA ASP A 199 -2.20 6.86 3.92
C ASP A 199 -2.57 8.07 3.08
N LEU A 200 -2.33 8.02 1.78
CA LEU A 200 -2.58 9.09 0.83
C LEU A 200 -3.55 8.59 -0.23
N ALA A 201 -4.52 9.42 -0.59
CA ALA A 201 -5.45 9.11 -1.66
C ALA A 201 -5.57 10.32 -2.60
N TYR A 202 -5.47 10.05 -3.89
CA TYR A 202 -5.47 11.04 -4.95
C TYR A 202 -6.56 10.71 -5.96
N HIS A 203 -7.13 11.75 -6.54
CA HIS A 203 -8.04 11.67 -7.66
C HIS A 203 -7.32 12.13 -8.92
N PHE A 204 -7.59 11.46 -10.04
CA PHE A 204 -7.11 11.80 -11.36
C PHE A 204 -8.30 11.87 -12.30
N LYS A 205 -8.48 13.01 -12.95
CA LYS A 205 -9.62 13.25 -13.83
C LYS A 205 -9.53 12.35 -15.05
N ARG A 206 -10.67 11.77 -15.45
CA ARG A 206 -10.79 11.08 -16.75
C ARG A 206 -10.82 12.10 -17.89
N VAL A 207 -10.03 11.86 -18.93
CA VAL A 207 -9.89 12.74 -20.09
C VAL A 207 -10.61 12.18 -21.33
N ASN A 208 -10.68 10.85 -21.45
CA ASN A 208 -11.45 10.09 -22.45
C ASN A 208 -11.79 8.70 -21.88
#